data_AF-A0AAJ6Y6N9-F1
#
_entry.id   AF-A0AAJ6Y6N9-F1
#
_cell.length_a   1.000
_cell.length_b   1.000
_cell.length_c   1.000
_cell.angle_alpha   90.00
_cell.angle_beta   90.00
_cell.angle_gamma   90.00
#
_symmetry.space_group_name_H-M   'P 1'
#
loop_
_entity.id
_entity.type
_entity.pdbx_description
1 polymer ?
#
loop_
_entity_poly.entity_id
_entity_poly.type
_entity_poly.pdbx_seq_one_letter_code
_entity_poly.pdbx_strand_id
1 'polypeptide(L)'
;MSSVNLVVMVVGLLVLAQQSFQMSLRNPVAETNNCKIDFTRLGLVLTSDTNEKALQDSGLFTPDAETPYVDIAGRRFHIGTLNARYIVYVKIGGNSVNAAIAVQILLNRFRIHGIIHFGSAGSLDKTSIVPGDVSEFAY
;
A
#
# COMPACT_ATOMS: atom_id res chain seq x y z
N MET A 1 27.68 -30.47 11.53
CA MET A 1 26.85 -30.50 10.30
C MET A 1 27.75 -30.82 9.13
N SER A 2 27.37 -31.79 8.28
CA SER A 2 28.17 -32.16 7.09
C SER A 2 28.18 -31.02 6.06
N SER A 3 29.27 -30.89 5.29
CA SER A 3 29.39 -29.92 4.19
C SER A 3 28.24 -30.03 3.19
N VAL A 4 27.70 -31.23 2.99
CA VAL A 4 26.53 -31.50 2.13
C VAL A 4 25.27 -30.80 2.65
N ASN A 5 25.02 -30.82 3.96
CA ASN A 5 23.84 -30.18 4.55
C ASN A 5 23.90 -28.66 4.40
N LEU A 6 25.10 -28.07 4.48
CA LEU A 6 25.30 -26.63 4.29
C LEU A 6 24.97 -26.22 2.86
N VAL A 7 25.45 -26.99 1.87
CA VAL A 7 25.19 -26.74 0.45
C VAL A 7 23.71 -26.85 0.13
N VAL A 8 23.03 -27.88 0.62
CA VAL A 8 21.58 -28.05 0.41
C VAL A 8 20.79 -26.88 1.01
N MET A 9 21.20 -26.38 2.19
CA MET A 9 20.55 -25.22 2.81
C MET A 9 20.74 -23.95 1.99
N VAL A 10 21.96 -23.70 1.49
CA VAL A 10 22.29 -22.52 0.69
C VAL A 10 21.54 -22.55 -0.64
N VAL A 11 21.50 -23.71 -1.32
CA VAL A 11 20.75 -23.89 -2.57
C VAL A 11 19.24 -23.71 -2.33
N GLY A 12 18.70 -24.25 -1.23
CA GLY A 12 17.30 -24.05 -0.86
C GLY A 12 16.94 -22.58 -0.64
N LEU A 13 17.80 -21.83 0.05
CA LEU A 13 17.63 -20.38 0.26
C LEU A 13 17.68 -19.59 -1.06
N LEU A 14 18.59 -19.94 -1.96
CA LEU A 14 18.71 -19.30 -3.28
C LEU A 14 17.47 -19.53 -4.16
N VAL A 15 16.90 -20.73 -4.14
CA VAL A 15 15.69 -21.05 -4.91
C VAL A 15 14.48 -20.26 -4.39
N LEU A 16 14.35 -20.09 -3.07
CA LEU A 16 13.29 -19.27 -2.48
C LEU A 16 13.46 -17.78 -2.81
N ALA A 17 14.69 -17.27 -2.87
CA ALA A 17 14.97 -15.89 -3.27
C ALA A 17 14.63 -15.60 -4.75
N GLN A 18 14.76 -16.60 -5.63
CA GLN A 18 14.39 -16.44 -7.04
C GLN A 18 12.87 -16.36 -7.24
N GLN A 19 12.05 -16.96 -6.36
CA GLN A 19 10.60 -16.86 -6.48
C GLN A 19 10.02 -15.48 -6.10
N SER A 20 10.79 -14.64 -5.40
CA SER A 20 10.47 -13.22 -5.24
C SER A 20 10.96 -12.41 -6.43
N PHE A 21 10.41 -12.65 -7.62
CA PHE A 21 10.60 -11.72 -8.73
C PHE A 21 9.83 -10.43 -8.42
N GLN A 22 10.55 -9.39 -8.03
CA GLN A 22 10.02 -8.04 -8.12
C GLN A 22 9.69 -7.73 -9.58
N MET A 23 8.53 -7.12 -9.81
CA MET A 23 8.13 -6.63 -11.12
C MET A 23 9.21 -5.69 -11.65
N SER A 24 9.68 -5.92 -12.88
CA SER A 24 10.73 -5.09 -13.49
C SER A 24 10.23 -3.65 -13.65
N LEU A 25 10.88 -2.71 -12.96
CA LEU A 25 10.65 -1.26 -13.12
C LEU A 25 11.07 -0.72 -14.49
N ARG A 26 11.66 -1.55 -15.36
CA ARG A 26 12.11 -1.11 -16.69
C ARG A 26 10.99 -0.99 -17.71
N ASN A 27 9.82 -1.55 -17.43
CA ASN A 27 8.66 -1.44 -18.30
C ASN A 27 7.39 -1.31 -17.45
N PRO A 28 7.20 -0.18 -16.74
CA PRO A 28 5.88 0.12 -16.19
C PRO A 28 4.91 0.11 -17.37
N VAL A 29 3.78 -0.58 -17.24
CA VAL A 29 2.72 -0.55 -18.23
C VAL A 29 2.21 0.89 -18.32
N ALA A 30 2.79 1.68 -19.22
CA ALA A 30 2.32 3.00 -19.58
C ALA A 30 1.20 2.83 -20.61
N GLU A 31 0.09 2.21 -20.19
CA GLU A 31 -1.15 2.32 -20.94
C GLU A 31 -1.66 3.74 -20.75
N THR A 32 -1.26 4.64 -21.66
CA THR A 32 -1.86 5.97 -21.79
C THR A 32 -3.21 5.81 -22.48
N ASN A 33 -4.16 5.22 -21.77
CA ASN A 33 -5.55 5.28 -22.17
C ASN A 33 -6.08 6.64 -21.68
N ASN A 34 -6.63 7.46 -22.58
CA ASN A 34 -7.51 8.59 -22.26
C ASN A 34 -8.82 8.08 -21.65
N CYS A 35 -8.73 7.20 -20.67
CA CYS A 35 -9.82 6.78 -19.83
C CYS A 35 -10.15 7.99 -18.97
N LYS A 36 -11.31 8.58 -19.20
CA LYS A 36 -11.94 9.47 -18.23
C LYS A 36 -12.08 8.59 -16.97
N ILE A 37 -11.12 8.70 -16.04
CA ILE A 37 -11.12 7.91 -14.81
C ILE A 37 -12.35 8.38 -14.04
N ASP A 38 -13.46 7.68 -14.23
CA ASP A 38 -14.54 7.70 -13.29
C ASP A 38 -13.95 7.05 -12.03
N PHE A 39 -13.49 7.87 -11.08
CA PHE A 39 -12.82 7.41 -9.87
C PHE A 39 -13.83 6.66 -8.98
N THR A 40 -14.18 5.43 -9.36
CA THR A 40 -15.23 4.69 -8.66
C THR A 40 -14.68 3.99 -7.42
N ARG A 41 -13.36 3.80 -7.28
CA ARG A 41 -12.73 3.06 -6.16
C ARG A 41 -11.31 3.52 -5.87
N LEU A 42 -11.06 4.03 -4.66
CA LEU A 42 -9.73 4.45 -4.21
C LEU A 42 -9.23 3.57 -3.06
N GLY A 43 -7.92 3.32 -3.06
CA GLY A 43 -7.21 2.63 -1.99
C GLY A 43 -6.38 3.62 -1.18
N LEU A 44 -6.51 3.60 0.13
CA LEU A 44 -5.71 4.41 1.05
C LEU A 44 -4.66 3.53 1.73
N VAL A 45 -3.40 3.92 1.67
CA VAL A 45 -2.29 3.20 2.32
C VAL A 45 -1.70 4.07 3.42
N LEU A 46 -1.82 3.60 4.67
CA LEU A 46 -1.44 4.31 5.89
C LEU A 46 -0.15 3.76 6.47
N THR A 47 0.78 4.63 6.89
CA THR A 47 2.08 4.19 7.42
C THR A 47 2.12 4.03 8.94
N SER A 48 1.18 4.63 9.68
CA SER A 48 1.19 4.63 11.16
C SER A 48 -0.20 4.57 11.79
N ASP A 49 -0.23 4.21 13.08
CA ASP A 49 -1.44 4.26 13.91
C ASP A 49 -2.00 5.68 14.04
N THR A 50 -1.13 6.68 14.10
CA THR A 50 -1.53 8.09 14.16
C THR A 50 -2.32 8.50 12.91
N ASN A 51 -1.91 8.04 11.73
CA ASN A 51 -2.63 8.32 10.48
C ASN A 51 -4.00 7.63 10.45
N GLU A 52 -4.06 6.37 10.90
CA GLU A 52 -5.31 5.63 11.01
C GLU A 52 -6.28 6.27 12.00
N LYS A 53 -5.78 6.65 13.18
CA LYS A 53 -6.58 7.34 14.19
C LYS A 53 -7.12 8.68 13.69
N ALA A 54 -6.30 9.48 12.99
CA ALA A 54 -6.76 10.74 12.42
C ALA A 54 -7.89 10.55 11.40
N LEU A 55 -7.82 9.51 10.56
CA LEU A 55 -8.90 9.17 9.63
C LEU A 55 -10.18 8.77 10.39
N GLN A 56 -10.06 7.96 11.43
CA GLN A 56 -11.21 7.52 12.23
C GLN A 56 -11.85 8.68 13.02
N ASP A 57 -11.02 9.49 13.70
CA ASP A 57 -11.46 10.65 14.48
C ASP A 57 -12.13 11.72 13.61
N SER A 58 -11.79 11.79 12.31
CA SER A 58 -12.41 12.74 11.38
C SER A 58 -13.91 12.52 11.18
N GLY A 59 -14.40 11.30 11.45
CA GLY A 59 -15.78 10.90 11.16
C GLY A 59 -16.13 10.85 9.67
N LEU A 60 -15.16 11.02 8.77
CA LEU A 60 -15.39 11.02 7.32
C LEU A 60 -15.50 9.62 6.72
N PHE A 61 -14.86 8.63 7.36
CA PHE A 61 -14.92 7.24 6.92
C PHE A 61 -16.14 6.55 7.54
N THR A 62 -17.02 6.06 6.68
CA THR A 62 -18.16 5.22 7.07
C THR A 62 -17.88 3.78 6.69
N PRO A 63 -17.70 2.85 7.65
CA PRO A 63 -17.50 1.44 7.36
C PRO A 63 -18.67 0.84 6.57
N ASP A 64 -18.38 -0.14 5.72
CA ASP A 64 -19.42 -0.94 5.08
C ASP A 64 -20.25 -1.69 6.12
N ALA A 65 -21.57 -1.76 5.91
CA ALA A 65 -22.51 -2.27 6.90
C ALA A 65 -22.43 -3.80 7.08
N GLU A 66 -22.09 -4.54 6.02
CA GLU A 66 -22.04 -6.00 6.05
C GLU A 66 -20.61 -6.51 6.23
N THR A 67 -19.66 -5.90 5.52
CA THR A 67 -18.25 -6.30 5.51
C THR A 67 -17.35 -5.11 5.82
N PRO A 68 -17.28 -4.64 7.07
CA PRO A 68 -16.50 -3.45 7.45
C PRO A 68 -14.99 -3.63 7.28
N TYR A 69 -14.50 -4.88 7.28
CA TYR A 69 -13.11 -5.20 7.02
C TYR A 69 -12.92 -6.64 6.54
N VAL A 70 -11.75 -6.92 5.97
CA VAL A 70 -11.26 -8.27 5.69
C VAL A 70 -9.77 -8.36 6.00
N ASP A 71 -9.35 -9.47 6.61
CA ASP A 71 -7.95 -9.73 6.92
C ASP A 71 -7.31 -10.58 5.80
N ILE A 72 -6.26 -10.07 5.14
CA ILE A 72 -5.55 -10.74 4.04
C ILE A 72 -4.06 -10.62 4.26
N ALA A 73 -3.34 -11.74 4.20
CA ALA A 73 -1.88 -11.80 4.38
C ALA A 73 -1.40 -11.07 5.67
N GLY A 74 -2.12 -11.25 6.77
CA GLY A 74 -1.80 -10.65 8.08
C GLY A 74 -2.06 -9.15 8.20
N ARG A 75 -2.86 -8.56 7.30
CA ARG A 75 -3.20 -7.13 7.29
C ARG A 75 -4.71 -6.95 7.22
N ARG A 76 -5.23 -5.94 7.91
CA ARG A 76 -6.64 -5.57 7.86
C ARG A 76 -6.91 -4.53 6.80
N PHE A 77 -7.78 -4.85 5.86
CA PHE A 77 -8.31 -3.94 4.86
C PHE A 77 -9.69 -3.50 5.32
N HIS A 78 -9.84 -2.22 5.65
CA HIS A 78 -11.11 -1.63 6.05
C HIS A 78 -11.87 -1.17 4.82
N ILE A 79 -13.12 -1.60 4.69
CA ILE A 79 -13.96 -1.36 3.53
C ILE A 79 -15.06 -0.40 3.93
N GLY A 80 -15.32 0.60 3.10
CA GLY A 80 -16.37 1.56 3.39
C GLY A 80 -16.43 2.68 2.37
N THR A 81 -16.89 3.83 2.82
CA THR A 81 -17.00 5.03 2.01
C THR A 81 -16.41 6.25 2.70
N LEU A 82 -15.92 7.19 1.89
CA LEU A 82 -15.55 8.53 2.31
C LEU A 82 -16.24 9.51 1.36
N ASN A 83 -17.12 10.36 1.90
CA ASN A 83 -17.99 11.24 1.10
C ASN A 83 -18.73 10.49 -0.04
N ALA A 84 -19.37 9.37 0.30
CA ALA A 84 -20.10 8.48 -0.62
C ALA A 84 -19.25 7.83 -1.74
N ARG A 85 -17.92 7.94 -1.69
CA ARG A 85 -17.01 7.23 -2.61
C ARG A 85 -16.48 5.97 -1.96
N TYR A 86 -16.43 4.88 -2.72
CA TYR A 86 -15.89 3.61 -2.23
C TYR A 86 -14.39 3.73 -1.92
N ILE A 87 -14.04 3.42 -0.68
CA ILE A 87 -12.67 3.42 -0.17
C ILE A 87 -12.35 2.05 0.43
N VAL A 88 -11.12 1.59 0.18
CA VAL A 88 -10.50 0.55 1.01
C VAL A 88 -9.20 1.11 1.58
N TYR A 89 -9.06 1.14 2.91
CA TYR A 89 -7.82 1.56 3.54
C TYR A 89 -7.10 0.41 4.25
N VAL A 90 -5.77 0.49 4.31
CA VAL A 90 -4.92 -0.51 4.96
C VAL A 90 -3.72 0.15 5.61
N LYS A 91 -3.36 -0.32 6.81
CA LYS A 91 -2.13 0.08 7.50
C LYS A 91 -0.99 -0.89 7.19
N ILE A 92 0.16 -0.35 6.77
CA ILE A 92 1.32 -1.13 6.30
C ILE A 92 2.55 -1.04 7.24
N GLY A 93 2.57 -0.08 8.17
CA GLY A 93 3.76 0.23 8.96
C GLY A 93 4.85 0.90 8.12
N GLY A 94 6.12 0.71 8.49
CA GLY A 94 7.27 1.37 7.85
C GLY A 94 8.04 0.57 6.78
N ASN A 95 7.59 -0.62 6.39
CA ASN A 95 8.34 -1.49 5.47
C ASN A 95 7.80 -1.38 4.03
N SER A 96 8.67 -1.07 3.07
CA SER A 96 8.32 -0.94 1.64
C SER A 96 7.77 -2.23 1.03
N VAL A 97 8.20 -3.40 1.49
CA VAL A 97 7.65 -4.71 1.07
C VAL A 97 6.19 -4.83 1.51
N ASN A 98 5.85 -4.32 2.70
CA ASN A 98 4.46 -4.30 3.15
C ASN A 98 3.60 -3.40 2.26
N ALA A 99 4.14 -2.26 1.83
CA ALA A 99 3.47 -1.37 0.89
C ALA A 99 3.17 -2.07 -0.44
N ALA A 100 4.18 -2.72 -1.02
CA ALA A 100 4.03 -3.42 -2.30
C ALA A 100 2.98 -4.54 -2.24
N ILE A 101 3.01 -5.36 -1.19
CA ILE A 101 2.03 -6.44 -0.99
C ILE A 101 0.63 -5.86 -0.81
N ALA A 102 0.48 -4.81 0.01
CA ALA A 102 -0.82 -4.19 0.25
C ALA A 102 -1.41 -3.57 -1.02
N VAL A 103 -0.60 -2.85 -1.81
CA VAL A 103 -1.02 -2.28 -3.09
C VAL A 103 -1.43 -3.38 -4.06
N GLN A 104 -0.67 -4.46 -4.17
CA GLN A 104 -1.03 -5.57 -5.05
C GLN A 104 -2.37 -6.20 -4.65
N ILE A 105 -2.64 -6.32 -3.35
CA ILE A 105 -3.93 -6.81 -2.83
C ILE A 105 -5.05 -5.80 -3.14
N LEU A 106 -4.85 -4.50 -2.95
CA LEU A 106 -5.80 -3.45 -3.29
C LEU A 106 -6.23 -3.53 -4.77
N LEU A 107 -5.26 -3.66 -5.67
CA LEU A 107 -5.52 -3.78 -7.11
C LEU A 107 -6.28 -5.08 -7.43
N ASN A 108 -5.80 -6.23 -6.96
CA ASN A 108 -6.31 -7.53 -7.39
C ASN A 108 -7.61 -7.95 -6.71
N ARG A 109 -7.79 -7.62 -5.41
CA ARG A 109 -8.92 -8.11 -4.60
C ARG A 109 -10.06 -7.12 -4.51
N PHE A 110 -9.75 -5.82 -4.53
CA PHE A 110 -10.75 -4.76 -4.34
C PHE A 110 -11.05 -3.98 -5.62
N ARG A 111 -10.28 -4.22 -6.70
CA ARG A 111 -10.42 -3.53 -7.99
C ARG A 111 -10.27 -2.02 -7.80
N ILE A 112 -9.28 -1.62 -6.99
CA ILE A 112 -8.94 -0.22 -6.80
C ILE A 112 -8.33 0.34 -8.09
N HIS A 113 -8.70 1.56 -8.46
CA HIS A 113 -8.20 2.25 -9.65
C HIS A 113 -7.18 3.34 -9.34
N GLY A 114 -7.18 3.88 -8.11
CA GLY A 114 -6.22 4.88 -7.67
C GLY A 114 -5.77 4.64 -6.24
N ILE A 115 -4.49 4.89 -5.97
CA ILE A 115 -3.88 4.69 -4.65
C ILE A 115 -3.45 6.05 -4.10
N ILE A 116 -3.84 6.34 -2.87
CA ILE A 116 -3.34 7.45 -2.08
C ILE A 116 -2.49 6.85 -0.96
N HIS A 117 -1.17 6.99 -1.07
CA HIS A 117 -0.24 6.64 -0.01
C HIS A 117 0.09 7.90 0.78
N PHE A 118 -0.26 7.95 2.07
CA PHE A 118 0.02 9.12 2.89
C PHE A 118 0.58 8.73 4.26
N GLY A 119 1.45 9.59 4.76
CA GLY A 119 2.20 9.39 6.00
C GLY A 119 3.14 10.55 6.27
N SER A 120 3.79 10.50 7.42
CA SER A 120 4.82 11.49 7.77
C SER A 120 6.13 11.20 7.04
N ALA A 121 6.84 12.23 6.61
CA ALA A 121 8.15 12.13 5.97
C ALA A 121 9.12 13.15 6.57
N GLY A 122 10.42 12.88 6.45
CA GLY A 122 11.48 13.84 6.79
C GLY A 122 11.85 14.70 5.59
N SER A 123 12.13 15.98 5.83
CA SER A 123 12.66 16.86 4.79
C SER A 123 14.16 16.65 4.59
N LEU A 124 14.60 16.66 3.33
CA LEU A 124 16.02 16.79 2.96
C LEU A 124 16.40 18.25 2.65
N ASP A 125 15.42 19.14 2.50
CA ASP A 125 15.62 20.58 2.36
C ASP A 125 15.62 21.23 3.75
N LYS A 126 16.70 21.93 4.08
CA LYS A 126 16.91 22.54 5.40
C LYS A 126 16.24 23.92 5.56
N THR A 127 15.69 24.47 4.49
CA THR A 127 15.29 25.88 4.41
C THR A 127 13.88 26.12 3.89
N SER A 128 13.39 25.30 2.97
CA SER A 128 12.12 25.56 2.28
C SER A 128 10.96 24.67 2.73
N ILE A 129 11.25 23.51 3.35
CA ILE A 129 10.25 22.57 3.85
C ILE A 129 10.45 22.42 5.36
N VAL A 130 9.44 22.84 6.12
CA VAL A 130 9.44 22.81 7.59
C VAL A 130 8.47 21.75 8.13
N PRO A 131 8.64 21.25 9.37
CA PRO A 131 7.68 20.35 9.98
C PRO A 131 6.26 20.95 9.98
N GLY A 132 5.30 20.21 9.43
CA GLY A 132 3.92 20.65 9.24
C GLY A 132 3.56 20.95 7.79
N ASP A 133 4.55 21.12 6.91
CA ASP A 133 4.31 21.25 5.47
C ASP A 133 3.80 19.93 4.87
N VAL A 134 3.01 20.07 3.81
CA VAL A 134 2.44 18.95 3.05
C VAL A 134 3.04 18.93 1.65
N SER A 135 3.62 17.78 1.28
CA SER A 135 4.17 17.55 -0.05
C SER A 135 3.37 16.48 -0.78
N GLU A 136 3.05 16.73 -2.05
CA GLU A 136 2.33 15.80 -2.92
C GLU A 136 3.25 15.31 -4.04
N PHE A 137 3.14 14.01 -4.34
CA PHE A 137 3.82 13.37 -5.47
C PHE A 137 2.78 12.60 -6.28
N ALA A 138 2.56 13.03 -7.53
CA ALA A 138 1.69 12.38 -8.49
C ALA A 138 2.50 11.89 -9.69
N TYR A 139 2.19 10.69 -10.18
CA TYR A 139 2.85 10.03 -11.32
C TYR A 139 1.83 9.67 -12.39
#